data_AF-A0A955HFK5-F1
#
_entry.id   AF-A0A955HFK5-F1
#
_cell.length_a   1.000
_cell.length_b   1.000
_cell.length_c   1.000
_cell.angle_alpha   90.00
_cell.angle_beta   90.00
_cell.angle_gamma   90.00
#
_symmetry.space_group_name_H-M   'P 1'
#
loop_
_entity.id
_entity.type
_entity.pdbx_description
1 polymer ?
#
loop_
_entity_poly.entity_id
_entity_poly.type
_entity_poly.pdbx_seq_one_letter_code
_entity_poly.pdbx_strand_id
1 'polypeptide(L)'
;MLFTIGRRFFLITMIIVYETLFIMGSNIGKAQDSVISISNRDTYNCPPVKVNLSMSAETGKVPTVSGLMDQAMLDAVKGRERIRLSSPGGLVSSIEALAKIVNQIEITKFCRSGCAWLVANVDIDNVCIDESIKVLTFHTAVRQVCKYSGERVVSEKTTEKLLDSVHPELRKSLEGLLPDERLINITREEFLSIYPDREC
;
A
#
# COMPACT_ATOMS: atom_id res chain seq x y z
N MET A 1 44.11 -3.95 -59.34
CA MET A 1 44.77 -3.80 -58.02
C MET A 1 44.02 -2.71 -57.25
N LEU A 2 42.87 -2.92 -56.59
CA LEU A 2 42.42 -4.03 -55.73
C LEU A 2 43.13 -4.10 -54.38
N PHE A 3 43.41 -2.96 -53.72
CA PHE A 3 43.93 -2.93 -52.34
C PHE A 3 43.67 -1.59 -51.61
N THR A 4 42.42 -1.15 -51.44
CA THR A 4 42.12 -0.04 -50.50
C THR A 4 40.69 0.04 -49.96
N ILE A 5 39.84 -0.97 -50.20
CA ILE A 5 38.47 -1.04 -49.64
C ILE A 5 38.39 -2.06 -48.47
N GLY A 6 39.49 -2.76 -48.16
CA GLY A 6 39.56 -3.84 -47.17
C GLY A 6 39.89 -3.45 -45.73
N ARG A 7 39.94 -2.16 -45.36
CA ARG A 7 40.37 -1.73 -44.01
C ARG A 7 39.30 -1.04 -43.16
N ARG A 8 38.11 -0.80 -43.70
CA ARG A 8 36.94 -0.30 -42.95
C ARG A 8 35.85 -1.35 -42.71
N PHE A 9 35.90 -2.49 -43.41
CA PHE A 9 35.03 -3.63 -43.13
C PHE A 9 35.55 -4.58 -42.05
N PHE A 10 36.83 -4.47 -41.67
CA PHE A 10 37.44 -5.34 -40.66
C PHE A 10 37.16 -4.91 -39.21
N LEU A 11 36.58 -3.73 -38.99
CA LEU A 11 36.21 -3.24 -37.65
C LEU A 11 34.73 -3.44 -37.29
N ILE A 12 33.88 -3.82 -38.25
CA ILE A 12 32.44 -4.01 -38.02
C ILE A 12 32.09 -5.49 -37.77
N THR A 13 32.89 -6.44 -38.26
CA THR A 13 32.68 -7.88 -38.01
C THR A 13 33.28 -8.41 -36.70
N MET A 14 34.22 -7.71 -36.06
CA MET A 14 34.74 -8.12 -34.74
C MET A 14 33.83 -7.75 -33.57
N ILE A 15 32.82 -6.89 -33.77
CA ILE A 15 31.88 -6.52 -32.70
C ILE A 15 30.73 -7.55 -32.60
N ILE A 16 30.42 -8.29 -33.67
CA ILE A 16 29.25 -9.19 -33.69
C ILE A 16 29.59 -10.62 -33.19
N VAL A 17 30.87 -11.01 -33.14
CA VAL A 17 31.28 -12.35 -32.66
C VAL A 17 31.51 -12.40 -31.14
N TYR A 18 31.57 -11.25 -30.45
CA TYR A 18 31.70 -11.24 -28.99
C TYR A 18 30.35 -11.34 -28.25
N GLU A 19 29.22 -11.08 -28.91
CA GLU A 19 27.90 -11.14 -28.27
C GLU A 19 27.16 -12.48 -28.45
N THR A 20 27.58 -13.35 -29.38
CA THR A 20 26.92 -14.65 -29.61
C THR A 20 27.60 -15.83 -28.91
N LEU A 21 28.81 -15.68 -28.38
CA LEU A 21 29.52 -16.73 -27.66
C LEU A 21 29.32 -16.71 -26.13
N PHE A 22 28.61 -15.71 -25.58
CA PHE A 22 28.27 -15.67 -24.15
C PHE A 22 26.89 -16.27 -23.82
N ILE A 23 26.11 -16.64 -24.84
CA ILE A 23 24.72 -17.12 -24.68
C ILE A 23 24.59 -18.65 -24.76
N MET A 24 25.64 -19.39 -25.12
CA MET A 24 25.59 -20.87 -25.16
C MET A 24 26.86 -21.51 -24.64
N GLY A 25 26.96 -21.66 -23.32
CA GLY A 25 27.96 -22.56 -22.72
C GLY A 25 28.37 -22.18 -21.32
N SER A 26 27.50 -22.38 -20.32
CA SER A 26 27.88 -22.73 -18.94
C SER A 26 26.65 -22.99 -18.08
N ASN A 27 25.90 -24.03 -18.43
CA ASN A 27 25.35 -24.90 -17.40
C ASN A 27 26.45 -25.92 -17.09
N ILE A 28 27.05 -25.81 -15.90
CA ILE A 28 27.54 -26.88 -15.01
C ILE A 28 28.44 -26.17 -13.99
N GLY A 29 28.01 -26.23 -12.72
CA GLY A 29 28.35 -25.23 -11.72
C GLY A 29 29.68 -25.37 -10.99
N LYS A 30 29.93 -24.36 -10.15
CA LYS A 30 30.30 -24.49 -8.74
C LYS A 30 30.29 -23.09 -8.11
N ALA A 31 29.76 -23.03 -6.90
CA ALA A 31 29.69 -21.86 -6.05
C ALA A 31 31.09 -21.27 -5.78
N GLN A 32 31.23 -19.94 -5.90
CA GLN A 32 31.73 -19.05 -4.85
C GLN A 32 31.85 -17.61 -5.35
N ASP A 33 31.27 -16.72 -4.55
CA ASP A 33 31.74 -15.37 -4.22
C ASP A 33 31.87 -14.37 -5.38
N SER A 34 30.73 -14.07 -6.03
CA SER A 34 30.53 -12.74 -6.59
C SER A 34 29.87 -11.85 -5.54
N VAL A 35 30.63 -10.89 -5.03
CA VAL A 35 30.18 -9.77 -4.19
C VAL A 35 29.03 -9.06 -4.92
N ILE A 36 27.80 -9.45 -4.61
CA ILE A 36 26.62 -8.67 -4.95
C ILE A 36 26.67 -7.47 -4.03
N SER A 37 26.86 -6.29 -4.60
CA SER A 37 26.61 -5.02 -3.93
C SER A 37 25.18 -5.04 -3.38
N ILE A 38 25.06 -5.33 -2.09
CA ILE A 38 23.84 -5.15 -1.31
C ILE A 38 23.58 -3.64 -1.32
N SER A 39 22.82 -3.15 -2.31
CA SER A 39 22.25 -1.81 -2.18
C SER A 39 21.34 -1.88 -0.96
N ASN A 40 21.64 -1.07 0.06
CA ASN A 40 20.95 -0.93 1.34
C ASN A 40 19.42 -0.70 1.22
N ARG A 41 18.64 -1.66 0.71
CA ARG A 41 17.18 -1.70 0.82
C ARG A 41 16.72 -2.56 1.99
N ASP A 42 17.64 -3.24 2.67
CA ASP A 42 17.36 -4.09 3.83
C ASP A 42 17.49 -3.39 5.19
N THR A 43 17.87 -2.10 5.23
CA THR A 43 18.08 -1.35 6.48
C THR A 43 17.05 -0.24 6.70
N TYR A 44 15.79 -0.45 6.32
CA TYR A 44 14.71 0.17 7.10
C TYR A 44 14.56 -0.64 8.38
N ASN A 45 15.32 -0.26 9.42
CA ASN A 45 14.99 -0.62 10.80
C ASN A 45 13.51 -0.23 10.98
N CYS A 46 12.67 -1.15 11.43
CA CYS A 46 11.32 -0.84 11.87
C CYS A 46 11.44 -0.39 13.34
N PRO A 47 11.66 0.90 13.66
CA PRO A 47 11.69 1.31 15.05
C PRO A 47 10.32 0.98 15.66
N PRO A 48 10.28 0.45 16.89
CA PRO A 48 9.02 0.29 17.59
C PRO A 48 8.38 1.67 17.71
N VAL A 49 7.28 1.89 16.97
CA VAL A 49 6.52 3.12 17.11
C VAL A 49 5.68 2.98 18.38
N LYS A 50 5.62 4.02 19.21
CA LYS A 50 4.69 3.99 20.35
C LYS A 50 3.28 4.16 19.80
N VAL A 51 2.40 3.21 20.09
CA VAL A 51 0.98 3.34 19.76
C VAL A 51 0.41 4.41 20.69
N ASN A 52 0.21 5.62 20.18
CA ASN A 52 -0.61 6.62 20.87
C ASN A 52 -2.08 6.31 20.57
N LEU A 53 -2.60 5.24 21.16
CA LEU A 53 -4.05 5.04 21.25
C LEU A 53 -4.57 6.06 22.24
N SER A 54 -5.00 7.21 21.74
CA SER A 54 -5.85 8.10 22.53
C SER A 54 -7.29 7.59 22.44
N MET A 55 -7.78 6.98 23.51
CA MET A 55 -9.19 6.66 23.68
C MET A 55 -9.78 7.62 24.70
N SER A 56 -10.68 8.51 24.28
CA SER A 56 -11.48 9.30 25.23
C SER A 56 -12.60 8.41 25.77
N ALA A 57 -12.43 7.89 26.98
CA ALA A 57 -13.43 7.09 27.68
C ALA A 57 -14.46 7.96 28.41
N GLU A 58 -15.03 8.96 27.74
CA GLU A 58 -16.18 9.66 28.31
C GLU A 58 -17.38 8.71 28.27
N THR A 59 -17.86 8.30 29.45
CA THR A 59 -19.01 7.41 29.62
C THR A 59 -20.21 7.92 28.83
N GLY A 60 -20.73 7.12 27.90
CA GLY A 60 -21.86 7.48 27.04
C GLY A 60 -21.49 8.14 25.70
N LYS A 61 -20.21 8.44 25.44
CA LYS A 61 -19.75 8.91 24.12
C LYS A 61 -19.10 7.80 23.31
N VAL A 62 -19.28 7.88 21.98
CA VAL A 62 -18.62 6.98 21.03
C VAL A 62 -17.10 7.13 21.17
N PRO A 63 -16.35 6.04 21.47
CA PRO A 63 -14.91 6.13 21.67
C PRO A 63 -14.22 6.56 20.37
N THR A 64 -13.32 7.53 20.48
CA THR A 64 -12.42 7.89 19.38
C THR A 64 -11.15 7.08 19.49
N VAL A 65 -10.68 6.55 18.36
CA VAL A 65 -9.46 5.76 18.23
C VAL A 65 -8.63 6.38 17.12
N SER A 66 -7.38 6.68 17.43
CA SER A 66 -6.45 7.28 16.48
C SER A 66 -5.17 6.47 16.42
N GLY A 67 -4.66 6.22 15.21
CA GLY A 67 -3.41 5.48 15.02
C GLY A 67 -3.42 4.55 13.82
N LEU A 68 -2.33 3.80 13.64
CA LEU A 68 -2.21 2.81 12.58
C LEU A 68 -3.04 1.57 12.93
N MET A 69 -3.78 1.04 11.95
CA MET A 69 -4.63 -0.14 12.10
C MET A 69 -3.78 -1.40 12.17
N ASP A 70 -3.54 -1.86 13.40
CA ASP A 70 -2.78 -3.06 13.74
C ASP A 70 -3.52 -3.91 14.78
N GLN A 71 -2.86 -4.95 15.30
CA GLN A 71 -3.45 -5.80 16.33
C GLN A 71 -3.79 -5.04 17.61
N ALA A 72 -2.97 -4.09 18.05
CA ALA A 72 -3.25 -3.32 19.27
C ALA A 72 -4.52 -2.48 19.13
N MET A 73 -4.77 -1.89 17.95
CA MET A 73 -6.03 -1.21 17.67
C MET A 73 -7.21 -2.20 17.70
N LEU A 74 -7.09 -3.37 17.07
CA LEU A 74 -8.15 -4.39 17.08
C LEU A 74 -8.50 -4.83 18.49
N ASP A 75 -7.50 -5.04 19.34
CA ASP A 75 -7.70 -5.43 20.74
C ASP A 75 -8.41 -4.32 21.53
N ALA A 76 -8.09 -3.04 21.26
CA ALA A 76 -8.69 -1.89 21.93
C ALA A 76 -10.17 -1.65 21.57
N VAL A 77 -10.59 -2.04 20.35
CA VAL A 77 -11.95 -1.86 19.85
C VAL A 77 -12.80 -3.13 19.90
N LYS A 78 -12.23 -4.25 20.34
CA LYS A 78 -12.95 -5.52 20.43
C LYS A 78 -14.18 -5.39 21.33
N GLY A 79 -15.34 -5.80 20.82
CA GLY A 79 -16.62 -5.72 21.53
C GLY A 79 -17.24 -4.33 21.58
N ARG A 80 -16.73 -3.36 20.80
CA ARG A 80 -17.37 -2.06 20.63
C ARG A 80 -18.41 -2.12 19.52
N GLU A 81 -19.61 -1.62 19.81
CA GLU A 81 -20.66 -1.48 18.81
C GLU A 81 -20.33 -0.36 17.81
N ARG A 82 -19.84 0.78 18.29
CA ARG A 82 -19.50 1.95 17.47
C ARG A 82 -18.17 2.56 17.88
N ILE A 83 -17.39 3.04 16.90
CA ILE A 83 -16.16 3.81 17.11
C ILE A 83 -16.09 5.04 16.19
N ARG A 84 -15.31 6.04 16.60
CA ARG A 84 -14.75 7.07 15.72
C ARG A 84 -13.31 6.74 15.40
N LEU A 85 -12.91 6.76 14.13
CA LEU A 85 -11.58 6.37 13.67
C LEU A 85 -10.87 7.54 12.98
N SER A 86 -9.62 7.77 13.34
CA SER A 86 -8.70 8.64 12.59
C SER A 86 -7.41 7.87 12.33
N SER A 87 -7.11 7.53 11.07
CA SER A 87 -6.03 6.57 10.79
C SER A 87 -5.20 6.89 9.56
N PRO A 88 -3.86 6.72 9.63
CA PRO A 88 -2.99 6.84 8.47
C PRO A 88 -2.98 5.56 7.62
N GLY A 89 -3.78 4.53 7.97
CA GLY A 89 -3.76 3.22 7.35
C GLY A 89 -3.21 2.15 8.29
N GLY A 90 -2.76 1.03 7.73
CA GLY A 90 -2.21 -0.09 8.49
C GLY A 90 -2.10 -1.34 7.65
N LEU A 91 -2.08 -2.50 8.31
CA LEU A 91 -2.05 -3.77 7.63
C LEU A 91 -3.41 -4.02 6.98
N VAL A 92 -3.41 -4.47 5.71
CA VAL A 92 -4.64 -4.80 4.97
C VAL A 92 -5.49 -5.82 5.73
N SER A 93 -4.87 -6.82 6.35
CA SER A 93 -5.57 -7.81 7.19
C SER A 93 -6.22 -7.18 8.42
N SER A 94 -5.58 -6.20 9.06
CA SER A 94 -6.14 -5.50 10.21
C SER A 94 -7.31 -4.59 9.81
N ILE A 95 -7.28 -4.02 8.62
CA ILE A 95 -8.38 -3.21 8.07
C ILE A 95 -9.64 -4.05 7.88
N GLU A 96 -9.50 -5.21 7.25
CA GLU A 96 -10.63 -6.14 7.05
C GLU A 96 -11.12 -6.74 8.36
N ALA A 97 -10.21 -7.01 9.31
CA ALA A 97 -10.59 -7.48 10.63
C ALA A 97 -11.37 -6.40 11.41
N LEU A 98 -10.99 -5.13 11.29
CA LEU A 98 -11.66 -4.02 11.97
C LEU A 98 -13.15 -3.94 11.56
N ALA A 99 -13.42 -4.01 10.25
CA ALA A 99 -14.78 -4.01 9.70
C ALA A 99 -15.65 -5.18 10.21
N LYS A 100 -15.04 -6.31 10.61
CA LYS A 100 -15.76 -7.50 11.08
C LYS A 100 -16.07 -7.46 12.59
N ILE A 101 -15.33 -6.69 13.37
CA ILE A 101 -15.44 -6.71 14.85
C ILE A 101 -16.16 -5.48 15.42
N VAL A 102 -16.42 -4.47 14.60
CA VAL A 102 -17.13 -3.24 14.98
C VAL A 102 -18.38 -3.10 14.11
N ASN A 103 -19.54 -2.79 14.70
CA ASN A 103 -20.79 -2.69 13.94
C ASN A 103 -20.94 -1.36 13.19
N GLN A 104 -20.29 -0.29 13.66
CA GLN A 104 -20.32 1.02 12.99
C GLN A 104 -19.00 1.78 13.19
N ILE A 105 -18.42 2.24 12.10
CA ILE A 105 -17.15 2.98 12.07
C ILE A 105 -17.37 4.36 11.45
N GLU A 106 -17.20 5.41 12.24
CA GLU A 106 -17.27 6.80 11.81
C GLU A 106 -15.86 7.35 11.60
N ILE A 107 -15.50 7.69 10.37
CA ILE A 107 -14.17 8.22 10.04
C ILE A 107 -14.15 9.72 10.30
N THR A 108 -13.14 10.18 11.04
CA THR A 108 -12.99 11.56 11.50
C THR A 108 -11.56 12.05 11.37
N LYS A 109 -11.34 13.37 11.32
CA LYS A 109 -10.06 14.12 11.27
C LYS A 109 -9.16 13.83 10.06
N PHE A 110 -8.76 12.58 9.85
CA PHE A 110 -7.94 12.16 8.71
C PHE A 110 -8.09 10.67 8.42
N CYS A 111 -7.99 10.31 7.14
CA CYS A 111 -8.06 8.92 6.68
C CYS A 111 -7.19 8.74 5.43
N ARG A 112 -6.12 7.95 5.57
CA ARG A 112 -5.11 7.74 4.52
C ARG A 112 -4.83 6.27 4.31
N SER A 113 -4.29 5.94 3.14
CA SER A 113 -3.81 4.61 2.79
C SER A 113 -4.91 3.56 3.03
N GLY A 114 -4.60 2.52 3.79
CA GLY A 114 -5.53 1.50 4.22
C GLY A 114 -6.83 2.00 4.85
N CYS A 115 -6.85 3.18 5.48
CA CYS A 115 -8.10 3.79 5.94
C CYS A 115 -8.96 4.22 4.75
N ALA A 116 -8.38 4.90 3.76
CA ALA A 116 -9.13 5.29 2.58
C ALA A 116 -9.66 4.06 1.82
N TRP A 117 -8.87 2.98 1.77
CA TRP A 117 -9.30 1.69 1.23
C TRP A 117 -10.43 1.03 2.04
N LEU A 118 -10.44 1.16 3.37
CA LEU A 118 -11.53 0.68 4.23
C LEU A 118 -12.85 1.34 3.84
N VAL A 119 -12.86 2.66 3.70
CA VAL A 119 -14.07 3.44 3.39
C VAL A 119 -14.56 3.17 1.96
N ALA A 120 -13.64 3.03 1.02
CA ALA A 120 -13.96 2.83 -0.40
C ALA A 120 -14.40 1.40 -0.74
N ASN A 121 -14.22 0.44 0.18
CA ASN A 121 -14.51 -0.96 -0.09
C ASN A 121 -16.03 -1.20 -0.18
N VAL A 122 -16.50 -1.72 -1.32
CA VAL A 122 -17.91 -1.99 -1.58
C VAL A 122 -18.47 -3.14 -0.74
N ASP A 123 -17.61 -4.03 -0.24
CA ASP A 123 -18.00 -5.19 0.58
C ASP A 123 -18.13 -4.84 2.07
N ILE A 124 -17.86 -3.59 2.46
CA ILE A 124 -17.85 -3.14 3.85
C ILE A 124 -18.88 -2.03 3.99
N ASP A 125 -20.08 -2.28 4.52
CA ASP A 125 -21.20 -1.32 4.57
C ASP A 125 -21.29 -0.50 5.85
N ASN A 126 -20.54 -0.88 6.88
CA ASN A 126 -20.62 -0.31 8.23
C ASN A 126 -19.66 0.88 8.48
N VAL A 127 -19.19 1.53 7.43
CA VAL A 127 -18.22 2.65 7.50
C VAL A 127 -18.81 3.90 6.86
N CYS A 128 -18.76 5.03 7.55
CA CYS A 128 -19.15 6.35 7.00
C CYS A 128 -18.09 7.41 7.34
N ILE A 129 -18.08 8.53 6.62
CA ILE A 129 -17.17 9.67 6.82
C ILE A 129 -17.94 10.90 7.33
N ASP A 130 -17.38 11.57 8.33
CA ASP A 130 -17.96 12.81 8.86
C ASP A 130 -17.56 14.06 8.05
N GLU A 131 -18.07 15.22 8.45
CA GLU A 131 -17.75 16.52 7.81
C GLU A 131 -16.32 17.01 8.06
N SER A 132 -15.62 16.43 9.04
CA SER A 132 -14.24 16.81 9.38
C SER A 132 -13.22 16.23 8.40
N ILE A 133 -13.57 15.15 7.70
CA ILE A 133 -12.78 14.63 6.58
C ILE A 133 -12.91 15.54 5.38
N LYS A 134 -11.80 16.17 4.97
CA LYS A 134 -11.77 16.98 3.74
C LYS A 134 -11.24 16.22 2.53
N VAL A 135 -10.34 15.27 2.76
CA VAL A 135 -9.65 14.52 1.72
C VAL A 135 -9.41 13.09 2.17
N LEU A 136 -9.64 12.15 1.27
CA LEU A 136 -9.21 10.75 1.35
C LEU A 136 -7.95 10.58 0.52
N THR A 137 -6.91 10.02 1.13
CA THR A 137 -5.62 9.81 0.48
C THR A 137 -5.41 8.33 0.17
N PHE A 138 -5.29 7.98 -1.10
CA PHE A 138 -4.95 6.65 -1.60
C PHE A 138 -3.50 6.61 -2.03
N HIS A 139 -2.85 5.47 -1.84
CA HIS A 139 -1.57 5.17 -2.47
C HIS A 139 -1.45 3.68 -2.75
N THR A 140 -0.45 3.30 -3.53
CA THR A 140 -0.16 1.89 -3.84
C THR A 140 0.01 1.06 -2.57
N ALA A 141 -0.46 -0.19 -2.61
CA ALA A 141 -0.26 -1.13 -1.51
C ALA A 141 1.25 -1.37 -1.34
N VAL A 142 1.77 -1.03 -0.15
CA VAL A 142 3.18 -1.25 0.16
C VAL A 142 3.37 -2.74 0.42
N ARG A 143 4.27 -3.39 -0.34
CA ARG A 143 4.52 -4.83 -0.23
C ARG A 143 5.07 -5.24 1.14
N GLN A 144 5.77 -4.35 1.83
CA GLN A 144 6.30 -4.59 3.17
C GLN A 144 5.88 -3.46 4.10
N VAL A 145 5.18 -3.80 5.18
CA VAL A 145 4.75 -2.85 6.21
C VAL A 145 5.40 -3.26 7.54
N CYS A 146 5.92 -2.28 8.28
CA CYS A 146 6.41 -2.49 9.64
C CYS A 146 5.21 -2.53 10.62
N LYS A 147 5.10 -3.60 11.41
CA LYS A 147 4.28 -3.61 12.63
C LYS A 147 4.91 -2.71 13.69
N TYR A 148 4.10 -2.27 14.65
CA TYR A 148 4.56 -1.60 15.86
C TYR A 148 5.52 -2.44 16.72
N SER A 149 5.44 -3.77 16.63
CA SER A 149 6.40 -4.71 17.24
C SER A 149 7.80 -4.66 16.63
N GLY A 150 8.00 -3.93 15.53
CA GLY A 150 9.23 -3.94 14.74
C GLY A 150 9.32 -5.09 13.73
N GLU A 151 8.31 -5.97 13.70
CA GLU A 151 8.22 -7.08 12.76
C GLU A 151 7.83 -6.58 11.36
N ARG A 152 8.47 -7.10 10.31
CA ARG A 152 8.07 -6.85 8.92
C ARG A 152 6.95 -7.80 8.51
N VAL A 153 5.90 -7.27 7.92
CA VAL A 153 4.79 -8.04 7.38
C VAL A 153 4.69 -7.78 5.89
N VAL A 154 4.50 -8.85 5.13
CA VAL A 154 4.22 -8.74 3.69
C VAL A 154 2.73 -8.50 3.52
N SER A 155 2.36 -7.44 2.79
CA SER A 155 0.97 -7.24 2.39
C SER A 155 0.60 -8.28 1.34
N GLU A 156 -0.41 -9.11 1.64
CA GLU A 156 -0.90 -10.14 0.71
C GLU A 156 -1.75 -9.57 -0.44
N LYS A 157 -2.30 -8.36 -0.27
CA LYS A 157 -3.06 -7.67 -1.32
C LYS A 157 -2.17 -6.71 -2.09
N THR A 158 -2.27 -6.81 -3.41
CA THR A 158 -1.68 -5.86 -4.36
C THR A 158 -2.64 -4.68 -4.60
N THR A 159 -2.13 -3.58 -5.15
CA THR A 159 -2.96 -2.42 -5.51
C THR A 159 -4.09 -2.82 -6.46
N GLU A 160 -3.83 -3.73 -7.41
CA GLU A 160 -4.84 -4.24 -8.34
C GLU A 160 -6.01 -4.90 -7.61
N LYS A 161 -5.73 -5.75 -6.61
CA LYS A 161 -6.78 -6.39 -5.81
C LYS A 161 -7.58 -5.40 -4.98
N LEU A 162 -6.96 -4.30 -4.52
CA LEU A 162 -7.67 -3.24 -3.81
C LEU A 162 -8.57 -2.44 -4.76
N LEU A 163 -8.09 -2.17 -5.99
CA LEU A 163 -8.88 -1.53 -7.03
C LEU A 163 -10.10 -2.37 -7.46
N ASP A 164 -10.03 -3.71 -7.35
CA ASP A 164 -11.16 -4.59 -7.64
C ASP A 164 -12.28 -4.51 -6.59
N SER A 165 -12.00 -3.97 -5.41
CA SER A 165 -12.95 -3.84 -4.29
C SER A 165 -13.62 -2.46 -4.19
N VAL A 166 -13.39 -1.55 -5.15
CA VAL A 166 -14.00 -0.21 -5.15
C VAL A 166 -14.99 -0.04 -6.30
N HIS A 167 -15.87 0.96 -6.19
CA HIS A 167 -16.82 1.31 -7.24
C HIS A 167 -16.09 1.63 -8.56
N PRO A 168 -16.62 1.22 -9.73
CA PRO A 168 -15.95 1.42 -11.02
C PRO A 168 -15.60 2.88 -11.32
N GLU A 169 -16.40 3.84 -10.86
CA GLU A 169 -16.10 5.27 -11.04
C GLU A 169 -14.91 5.72 -10.19
N LEU A 170 -14.84 5.29 -8.94
CA LEU A 170 -13.67 5.57 -8.10
C LEU A 170 -12.43 4.86 -8.65
N ARG A 171 -12.58 3.63 -9.15
CA ARG A 171 -11.47 2.89 -9.79
C ARG A 171 -10.80 3.72 -10.88
N LYS A 172 -11.56 4.37 -11.77
CA LYS A 172 -11.01 5.22 -12.84
C LYS A 172 -10.15 6.35 -12.28
N SER A 173 -10.60 7.01 -11.21
CA SER A 173 -9.83 8.05 -10.52
C SER A 173 -8.56 7.51 -9.86
N LEU A 174 -8.51 6.22 -9.55
CA LEU A 174 -7.41 5.53 -8.88
C LEU A 174 -6.49 4.73 -9.82
N GLU A 175 -6.81 4.60 -11.11
CA GLU A 175 -5.97 3.88 -12.09
C GLU A 175 -4.54 4.43 -12.14
N GLY A 176 -4.39 5.73 -11.87
CA GLY A 176 -3.10 6.40 -11.79
C GLY A 176 -2.18 5.88 -10.69
N LEU A 177 -2.64 5.01 -9.78
CA LEU A 177 -1.81 4.37 -8.76
C LEU A 177 -0.88 3.29 -9.33
N LEU A 178 -1.15 2.71 -10.50
CA LEU A 178 -0.27 1.70 -11.09
C LEU A 178 0.73 2.36 -12.06
N PRO A 179 2.02 1.94 -12.12
CA PRO A 179 2.71 0.92 -11.32
C PRO A 179 3.57 1.48 -10.16
N ASP A 180 3.77 2.80 -10.08
CA ASP A 180 4.72 3.44 -9.15
C ASP A 180 4.06 3.98 -7.87
N GLU A 181 4.86 4.23 -6.82
CA GLU A 181 4.50 4.84 -5.54
C GLU A 181 3.86 6.23 -5.70
N ARG A 182 2.59 6.23 -6.08
CA ARG A 182 1.79 7.42 -6.32
C ARG A 182 0.78 7.58 -5.22
N LEU A 183 0.43 8.83 -4.99
CA LEU A 183 -0.53 9.25 -4.00
C LEU A 183 -1.61 10.04 -4.73
N ILE A 184 -2.86 9.61 -4.56
CA ILE A 184 -4.03 10.26 -5.15
C ILE A 184 -4.91 10.73 -4.01
N ASN A 185 -5.31 11.99 -4.09
CA ASN A 185 -6.21 12.62 -3.13
C ASN A 185 -7.58 12.77 -3.80
N ILE A 186 -8.61 12.28 -3.13
CA ILE A 186 -10.01 12.46 -3.51
C ILE A 186 -10.65 13.34 -2.44
N THR A 187 -11.31 14.43 -2.84
CA THR A 187 -12.04 15.29 -1.90
C THR A 187 -13.24 14.54 -1.31
N ARG A 188 -13.74 15.00 -0.16
CA ARG A 188 -14.95 14.44 0.46
C ARG A 188 -16.13 14.51 -0.50
N GLU A 189 -16.30 15.64 -1.17
CA GLU A 189 -17.40 15.91 -2.09
C GLU A 189 -17.34 14.99 -3.31
N GLU A 190 -16.16 14.82 -3.92
CA GLU A 190 -15.96 13.85 -5.01
C GLU A 190 -16.26 12.42 -4.55
N PHE A 191 -15.78 12.03 -3.36
CA PHE A 191 -16.02 10.70 -2.83
C PHE A 191 -17.52 10.43 -2.59
N LEU A 192 -18.23 11.35 -1.95
CA LEU A 192 -19.65 11.21 -1.65
C LEU A 192 -20.55 11.33 -2.90
N SER A 193 -20.06 11.93 -3.98
CA SER A 193 -20.76 11.88 -5.27
C SER A 193 -20.83 10.45 -5.84
N ILE A 194 -19.87 9.59 -5.48
CA ILE A 194 -19.81 8.18 -5.87
C ILE A 194 -20.45 7.29 -4.79
N TYR A 195 -20.28 7.66 -3.52
CA TYR A 195 -20.76 6.92 -2.35
C TYR A 195 -21.63 7.78 -1.43
N PRO A 196 -22.85 8.16 -1.84
CA PRO A 196 -23.70 9.07 -1.07
C PRO A 196 -24.17 8.46 0.26
N ASP A 197 -24.22 7.13 0.34
CA ASP A 197 -24.56 6.35 1.54
C ASP A 197 -23.46 6.35 2.60
N ARG A 198 -22.27 6.87 2.27
CA ARG A 198 -21.11 6.93 3.18
C ARG A 198 -21.02 8.21 3.98
N GLU A 199 -22.01 9.09 3.89
CA GLU A 199 -22.11 10.25 4.77
C GLU A 199 -22.63 9.83 6.14
N CYS A 200 -21.88 10.18 7.20
CA CYS A 200 -22.47 10.34 8.53
C CYS A 200 -23.09 11.75 8.62
#